data_AF-A0A7Y5X2A3-F1
#
_entry.id   AF-A0A7Y5X2A3-F1
#
_cell.length_a   1.000
_cell.length_b   1.000
_cell.length_c   1.000
_cell.angle_alpha   90.00
_cell.angle_beta   90.00
_cell.angle_gamma   90.00
#
_symmetry.space_group_name_H-M   'P 1'
#
loop_
_entity.id
_entity.type
_entity.pdbx_description
1 polymer ?
#
loop_
_entity_poly.entity_id
_entity_poly.type
_entity_poly.pdbx_seq_one_letter_code
_entity_poly.pdbx_strand_id
1 'polypeptide(L)'
;MARASIHPRRDTLAIAILLAVVVAVIIGSPNPGRAQPPHLVHGIGISEVATQLGVGLAGGMSGELAVGVSFTGTANDPAKLEALGIHGIHKGARVTVVRISEDKILVEADELDPKPLRVNVRLKISADGTLGRG
;
A
#
# COMPACT_ATOMS: atom_id res chain seq x y z
N MET A 1 39.55 5.82 -58.79
CA MET A 1 38.62 5.00 -57.99
C MET A 1 37.36 4.73 -58.83
N ALA A 2 36.85 3.50 -58.77
CA ALA A 2 36.26 2.76 -59.88
C ALA A 2 34.77 3.07 -60.23
N ARG A 3 34.46 2.82 -61.51
CA ARG A 3 33.16 2.75 -62.21
C ARG A 3 32.44 1.40 -61.98
N ALA A 4 31.20 1.36 -62.48
CA ALA A 4 30.36 0.21 -62.92
C ALA A 4 29.44 -0.38 -61.83
N SER A 5 28.10 -0.24 -61.91
CA SER A 5 27.10 -0.81 -62.84
C SER A 5 26.95 -2.34 -62.72
N ILE A 6 25.71 -2.83 -62.49
CA ILE A 6 25.05 -4.11 -62.89
C ILE A 6 23.80 -4.26 -61.96
N HIS A 7 22.53 -4.06 -62.36
CA HIS A 7 21.60 -4.95 -63.10
C HIS A 7 21.31 -6.32 -62.41
N PRO A 8 20.20 -7.03 -62.70
CA PRO A 8 18.81 -6.87 -62.23
C PRO A 8 18.27 -8.19 -61.58
N ARG A 9 16.96 -8.24 -61.28
CA ARG A 9 16.02 -9.41 -61.31
C ARG A 9 15.35 -9.83 -59.99
N ARG A 10 14.09 -10.27 -60.22
CA ARG A 10 13.19 -11.15 -59.45
C ARG A 10 12.32 -10.42 -58.43
N ASP A 11 11.12 -10.00 -58.83
CA ASP A 11 9.92 -10.81 -59.12
C ASP A 11 9.46 -11.64 -57.92
N THR A 12 8.22 -11.33 -57.48
CA THR A 12 7.25 -12.20 -56.80
C THR A 12 7.60 -12.74 -55.41
N LEU A 13 6.93 -12.21 -54.39
CA LEU A 13 5.80 -12.92 -53.78
C LEU A 13 5.06 -12.02 -52.79
N ALA A 14 3.74 -11.95 -53.01
CA ALA A 14 2.75 -11.37 -52.14
C ALA A 14 2.85 -11.93 -50.72
N ILE A 15 2.79 -11.07 -49.70
CA ILE A 15 2.02 -11.33 -48.48
C ILE A 15 1.27 -10.02 -48.18
N ALA A 16 0.00 -10.03 -48.57
CA ALA A 16 -0.98 -9.10 -48.06
C ALA A 16 -1.25 -9.45 -46.60
N ILE A 17 -1.04 -8.52 -45.67
CA ILE A 17 -1.79 -8.51 -44.41
C ILE A 17 -2.24 -7.08 -44.13
N LEU A 18 -3.51 -6.90 -44.43
CA LEU A 18 -4.42 -5.85 -44.01
C LEU A 18 -4.33 -5.69 -42.48
N LEU A 19 -3.99 -4.50 -41.98
CA LEU A 19 -4.37 -4.13 -40.61
C LEU A 19 -4.84 -2.68 -40.61
N ALA A 20 -6.18 -2.58 -40.56
CA ALA A 20 -6.93 -1.35 -40.49
C ALA A 20 -6.50 -0.54 -39.25
N VAL A 21 -5.93 0.64 -39.49
CA VAL A 21 -5.71 1.64 -38.46
C VAL A 21 -7.05 2.36 -38.24
N VAL A 22 -7.88 1.79 -37.37
CA VAL A 22 -9.02 2.54 -36.80
C VAL A 22 -8.43 3.46 -35.74
N VAL A 23 -8.24 4.72 -36.11
CA VAL A 23 -7.96 5.82 -35.17
C VAL A 23 -9.23 6.06 -34.35
N ALA A 24 -9.36 5.35 -33.23
CA ALA A 24 -10.33 5.69 -32.21
C ALA A 24 -9.77 6.86 -31.40
N VAL A 25 -10.20 8.08 -31.74
CA VAL A 25 -10.04 9.26 -30.90
C VAL A 25 -10.83 9.00 -29.60
N ILE A 26 -10.13 8.58 -28.54
CA ILE A 26 -10.72 8.54 -27.20
C ILE A 26 -10.81 9.98 -26.73
N ILE A 27 -11.98 10.59 -26.95
CA ILE A 27 -12.42 11.79 -26.24
C ILE A 27 -12.58 11.36 -24.78
N GLY A 28 -11.50 11.45 -24.01
CA GLY A 28 -11.53 11.28 -22.57
C GLY A 28 -12.23 12.50 -21.97
N SER A 29 -13.52 12.35 -21.66
CA SER A 29 -14.31 13.31 -20.89
C SER A 29 -13.54 13.71 -19.62
N PRO A 30 -13.47 15.00 -19.25
CA PRO A 30 -13.04 15.38 -17.92
C PRO A 30 -14.05 14.77 -16.95
N ASN A 31 -13.66 13.71 -16.26
CA ASN A 31 -14.48 13.13 -15.21
C ASN A 31 -14.46 14.15 -14.06
N PRO A 32 -15.54 14.92 -13.80
CA PRO A 32 -15.57 15.72 -12.59
C PRO A 32 -15.46 14.72 -11.44
N GLY A 33 -14.51 14.98 -10.55
CA GLY A 33 -14.18 14.09 -9.45
C GLY A 33 -15.45 13.49 -8.85
N ARG A 34 -15.63 12.18 -9.06
CA ARG A 34 -16.46 11.40 -8.15
C ARG A 34 -15.77 11.58 -6.81
N ALA A 35 -16.26 12.53 -6.02
CA ALA A 35 -16.11 12.50 -4.59
C ALA A 35 -16.61 11.12 -4.19
N GLN A 36 -15.67 10.18 -4.03
CA GLN A 36 -15.97 8.87 -3.52
C GLN A 36 -16.62 9.16 -2.16
N PRO A 37 -17.89 8.80 -1.94
CA PRO A 37 -18.52 9.04 -0.66
C PRO A 37 -17.57 8.46 0.40
N PRO A 38 -17.34 9.17 1.53
CA PRO A 38 -16.47 8.66 2.57
C PRO A 38 -16.93 7.24 2.87
N HIS A 39 -16.11 6.26 2.48
CA HIS A 39 -16.38 4.88 2.82
C HIS A 39 -16.18 4.87 4.32
N LEU A 40 -17.29 4.92 5.05
CA LEU A 40 -17.28 4.79 6.50
C LEU A 40 -16.65 3.43 6.77
N VAL A 41 -15.39 3.43 7.19
CA VAL A 41 -14.70 2.22 7.60
C VAL A 41 -15.33 1.80 8.91
N HIS A 42 -16.39 0.99 8.81
CA HIS A 42 -17.10 0.47 9.96
C HIS A 42 -16.15 -0.39 10.81
N GLY A 43 -16.20 -0.15 12.12
CA GLY A 43 -15.42 -0.74 13.21
C GLY A 43 -14.35 -1.77 12.85
N ILE A 44 -13.10 -1.32 12.78
CA ILE A 44 -11.95 -2.23 12.77
C ILE A 44 -11.65 -2.70 14.20
N GLY A 45 -11.46 -4.00 14.39
CA GLY A 45 -11.17 -4.58 15.69
C GLY A 45 -9.72 -4.36 16.15
N ILE A 46 -9.51 -4.19 17.46
CA ILE A 46 -8.17 -4.10 18.07
C ILE A 46 -7.31 -5.32 17.71
N SER A 47 -7.88 -6.52 17.84
CA SER A 47 -7.17 -7.78 17.54
C SER A 47 -6.77 -7.91 16.07
N GLU A 48 -7.58 -7.36 15.16
CA GLU A 48 -7.30 -7.38 13.73
C GLU A 48 -6.17 -6.43 13.36
N VAL A 49 -6.22 -5.19 13.88
CA VAL A 49 -5.12 -4.22 13.74
C VAL A 49 -3.82 -4.80 14.31
N ALA A 50 -3.86 -5.39 15.52
CA ALA A 50 -2.70 -6.00 16.14
C ALA A 50 -2.12 -7.15 15.28
N THR A 51 -2.99 -7.98 14.69
CA THR A 51 -2.57 -9.10 13.82
C THR A 51 -1.90 -8.60 12.54
N GLN A 52 -2.45 -7.55 11.92
CA GLN A 52 -1.86 -6.92 10.73
C GLN A 52 -0.52 -6.24 11.02
N LEU A 53 -0.38 -5.62 12.20
CA LEU A 53 0.87 -5.01 12.66
C LEU A 53 1.91 -6.01 13.17
N GLY A 54 1.53 -7.27 13.41
CA GLY A 54 2.43 -8.24 14.04
C GLY A 54 2.68 -7.95 15.53
N VAL A 55 1.70 -7.38 16.22
CA VAL A 55 1.77 -6.95 17.62
C VAL A 55 1.03 -7.93 18.52
N GLY A 56 1.69 -8.35 19.60
CA GLY A 56 1.07 -9.10 20.69
C GLY A 56 0.36 -8.17 21.66
N LEU A 57 -0.91 -8.46 21.94
CA LEU A 57 -1.72 -7.75 22.93
C LEU A 57 -1.55 -8.39 24.31
N ALA A 58 -1.28 -7.58 25.33
CA ALA A 58 -1.32 -8.05 26.71
C ALA A 58 -2.78 -8.23 27.17
N GLY A 59 -3.08 -9.35 27.82
CA GLY A 59 -4.36 -9.53 28.53
C GLY A 59 -5.60 -9.74 27.64
N GLY A 60 -5.45 -10.18 26.39
CA GLY A 60 -6.61 -10.53 25.54
C GLY A 60 -7.50 -9.34 25.17
N MET A 61 -6.91 -8.13 25.13
CA MET A 61 -7.60 -6.91 24.74
C MET A 61 -8.35 -7.12 23.43
N SER A 62 -9.64 -6.84 23.44
CA SER A 62 -10.56 -7.06 22.32
C SER A 62 -11.59 -5.94 22.29
N GLY A 63 -12.29 -5.82 21.16
CA GLY A 63 -13.27 -4.76 20.92
C GLY A 63 -12.92 -3.93 19.69
N GLU A 64 -13.75 -2.92 19.46
CA GLU A 64 -13.59 -1.98 18.35
C GLU A 64 -12.53 -0.94 18.67
N LEU A 65 -11.63 -0.70 17.72
CA LEU A 65 -10.72 0.44 17.77
C LEU A 65 -11.48 1.68 17.25
N ALA A 66 -12.31 2.30 18.08
CA ALA A 66 -13.01 3.54 17.72
C ALA A 66 -12.06 4.75 17.67
N VAL A 67 -12.49 5.86 17.07
CA VAL A 67 -11.69 7.11 17.05
C VAL A 67 -11.39 7.57 18.48
N GLY A 68 -10.13 7.93 18.75
CA GLY A 68 -9.65 8.29 20.08
C GLY A 68 -9.29 7.10 20.98
N VAL A 69 -9.65 5.87 20.59
CA VAL A 69 -9.24 4.66 21.30
C VAL A 69 -7.80 4.32 20.93
N SER A 70 -7.05 3.90 21.95
CA SER A 70 -5.68 3.44 21.80
C SER A 70 -5.48 2.09 22.48
N PHE A 71 -4.53 1.32 21.98
CA PHE A 71 -4.00 0.16 22.68
C PHE A 71 -2.48 0.16 22.63
N THR A 72 -1.87 -0.60 23.53
CA THR A 72 -0.43 -0.84 23.54
C THR A 72 -0.18 -2.33 23.56
N GLY A 73 0.83 -2.76 22.80
CA GLY A 73 1.29 -4.13 22.74
C GLY A 73 2.80 -4.19 22.53
N THR A 74 3.26 -5.37 22.18
CA THR A 74 4.69 -5.65 21.92
C THR A 74 4.87 -6.17 20.50
N ALA A 75 5.92 -5.75 19.81
CA ALA A 75 6.25 -6.24 18.48
C ALA A 75 6.62 -7.73 18.56
N ASN A 76 5.80 -8.60 17.95
CA ASN A 76 6.09 -10.03 17.83
C ASN A 76 6.71 -10.38 16.49
N ASP A 77 6.29 -9.67 15.44
CA ASP A 77 6.74 -9.85 14.06
C ASP A 77 7.17 -8.49 13.46
N PRO A 78 8.44 -8.10 13.67
CA PRO A 78 8.96 -6.82 13.17
C PRO A 78 8.88 -6.65 11.64
N ALA A 79 8.89 -7.74 10.87
CA ALA A 79 8.84 -7.66 9.41
C ALA A 79 7.54 -7.02 8.90
N LYS A 80 6.42 -7.23 9.62
CA LYS A 80 5.14 -6.58 9.31
C LYS A 80 5.17 -5.08 9.58
N LEU A 81 5.83 -4.67 10.67
CA LEU A 81 6.04 -3.25 10.99
C LEU A 81 6.92 -2.59 9.91
N GLU A 82 7.99 -3.25 9.47
CA GLU A 82 8.87 -2.77 8.42
C GLU A 82 8.15 -2.61 7.07
N ALA A 83 7.29 -3.58 6.70
CA ALA A 83 6.46 -3.48 5.50
C ALA A 83 5.60 -2.21 5.52
N LEU A 84 5.14 -1.80 6.70
CA LEU A 84 4.33 -0.60 6.92
C LEU A 84 5.16 0.68 7.14
N GLY A 85 6.48 0.59 7.08
CA GLY A 85 7.40 1.75 7.13
C GLY A 85 7.97 2.05 8.51
N ILE A 86 7.75 1.17 9.48
CA ILE A 86 8.27 1.28 10.84
C ILE A 86 9.56 0.44 10.91
N HIS A 87 10.69 1.08 10.61
CA HIS A 87 11.98 0.42 10.46
C HIS A 87 12.83 0.43 11.75
N GLY A 88 13.73 -0.54 11.88
CA GLY A 88 14.71 -0.57 12.98
C GLY A 88 14.16 -0.94 14.35
N ILE A 89 12.92 -1.46 14.38
CA ILE A 89 12.24 -1.94 15.57
C ILE A 89 12.46 -3.45 15.69
N HIS A 90 12.81 -3.96 16.87
CA HIS A 90 13.02 -5.39 17.09
C HIS A 90 11.85 -6.02 17.81
N LYS A 91 11.89 -7.35 17.88
CA LYS A 91 10.92 -8.14 18.65
C LYS A 91 11.01 -7.74 20.12
N GLY A 92 9.86 -7.50 20.75
CA GLY A 92 9.75 -7.06 22.13
C GLY A 92 9.61 -5.54 22.30
N ALA A 93 9.87 -4.75 21.27
CA ALA A 93 9.66 -3.31 21.30
C ALA A 93 8.19 -2.96 21.61
N ARG A 94 7.98 -1.85 22.32
CA ARG A 94 6.63 -1.39 22.68
C ARG A 94 5.99 -0.74 21.47
N VAL A 95 4.77 -1.13 21.14
CA VAL A 95 3.99 -0.53 20.05
C VAL A 95 2.70 0.03 20.62
N THR A 96 2.49 1.33 20.44
CA THR A 96 1.26 2.03 20.80
C THR A 96 0.53 2.43 19.52
N VAL A 97 -0.76 2.15 19.47
CA VAL A 97 -1.62 2.46 18.33
C VAL A 97 -2.78 3.30 18.82
N VAL A 98 -3.10 4.38 18.09
CA VAL A 98 -4.28 5.20 18.35
C VAL A 98 -5.01 5.49 17.04
N ARG A 99 -6.33 5.38 17.02
CA ARG A 99 -7.14 5.78 15.86
C ARG A 99 -7.38 7.28 15.91
N ILE A 100 -6.82 7.99 14.93
CA ILE A 100 -6.79 9.47 14.88
C ILE A 100 -7.89 10.05 13.97
N SER A 101 -8.42 9.25 13.04
CA SER A 101 -9.61 9.56 12.24
C SER A 101 -10.34 8.27 11.88
N GLU A 102 -11.48 8.37 11.21
CA GLU A 102 -12.24 7.19 10.75
C GLU A 102 -11.39 6.26 9.88
N ASP A 103 -10.49 6.79 9.05
CA ASP A 103 -9.69 6.04 8.11
C ASP A 103 -8.20 6.01 8.45
N LYS A 104 -7.77 6.50 9.63
CA LYS A 104 -6.33 6.57 9.97
C LYS A 104 -6.02 6.17 11.40
N ILE A 105 -4.90 5.48 11.54
CA ILE A 105 -4.25 5.22 12.82
C ILE A 105 -2.87 5.85 12.84
N LEU A 106 -2.45 6.28 14.02
CA LEU A 106 -1.05 6.57 14.33
C LEU A 106 -0.48 5.36 15.05
N VAL A 107 0.63 4.85 14.55
CA VAL A 107 1.40 3.78 15.19
C VAL A 107 2.72 4.38 15.65
N GLU A 108 3.02 4.20 16.93
CA GLU A 108 4.27 4.59 17.56
C GLU A 108 4.97 3.33 18.05
N ALA A 109 6.21 3.11 17.63
CA ALA A 109 7.05 2.02 18.08
C ALA A 109 8.25 2.57 18.84
N ASP A 110 8.40 2.10 20.07
CA ASP A 110 9.46 2.44 21.01
C ASP A 110 10.36 1.22 21.20
N GLU A 111 11.55 1.28 20.62
CA GLU A 111 12.66 0.39 20.94
C GLU A 111 13.42 0.94 22.15
N LEU A 112 13.70 0.08 23.12
CA LEU A 112 14.46 0.43 24.31
C LEU A 112 15.83 -0.27 24.34
N ASP A 113 15.96 -1.43 23.69
CA ASP A 113 17.13 -2.31 23.74
C ASP A 113 17.33 -2.96 22.36
N PRO A 114 18.50 -2.89 21.70
CA PRO A 114 19.84 -2.47 22.19
C PRO A 114 20.09 -0.96 22.21
N LYS A 115 19.25 -0.17 21.54
CA LYS A 115 19.41 1.27 21.45
C LYS A 115 18.04 1.94 21.45
N PRO A 116 17.82 2.98 22.28
CA PRO A 116 16.60 3.76 22.24
C PRO A 116 16.33 4.33 20.84
N LEU A 117 15.19 3.94 20.27
CA LEU A 117 14.69 4.45 19.00
C LEU A 117 13.17 4.60 19.10
N ARG A 118 12.65 5.73 18.66
CA ARG A 118 11.22 5.98 18.53
C ARG A 118 10.89 6.25 17.07
N VAL A 119 9.95 5.49 16.53
CA VAL A 119 9.43 5.66 15.16
C VAL A 119 7.93 5.83 15.24
N ASN A 120 7.38 6.76 14.46
CA ASN A 120 5.95 6.87 14.29
C ASN A 120 5.57 6.91 12.82
N VAL A 121 4.44 6.30 12.48
CA VAL A 121 3.89 6.27 11.13
C VAL A 121 2.37 6.41 11.20
N ARG A 122 1.81 7.19 10.28
CA ARG A 122 0.37 7.25 10.05
C ARG A 122 0.00 6.21 8.99
N LEU A 123 -0.89 5.31 9.33
CA LEU A 123 -1.40 4.30 8.41
C LEU A 123 -2.85 4.61 8.08
N LYS A 124 -3.20 4.36 6.82
CA LYS A 124 -4.57 4.41 6.34
C LYS A 124 -5.23 3.06 6.53
N ILE A 125 -6.48 3.08 6.99
CA ILE A 125 -7.36 1.93 7.02
C ILE A 125 -8.17 1.94 5.73
N SER A 126 -8.02 0.90 4.94
CA SER A 126 -8.80 0.67 3.73
C SER A 126 -10.24 0.27 4.07
N ALA A 127 -11.12 0.32 3.06
CA ALA A 127 -12.52 -0.08 3.20
C ALA A 127 -12.72 -1.54 3.66
N ASP A 128 -11.76 -2.42 3.36
CA ASP A 128 -11.73 -3.83 3.76
C ASP A 128 -11.04 -4.05 5.13
N GLY A 129 -10.70 -2.98 5.85
CA GLY A 129 -10.00 -3.06 7.13
C GLY A 129 -8.50 -3.31 7.01
N THR A 130 -7.92 -3.36 5.80
CA THR A 130 -6.47 -3.52 5.63
C THR A 130 -5.70 -2.24 5.95
N LEU A 131 -4.51 -2.39 6.50
CA LEU A 131 -3.60 -1.29 6.80
C LEU A 131 -2.65 -1.03 5.63
N GLY A 132 -2.59 0.22 5.20
CA GLY A 132 -1.64 0.69 4.19
C GLY A 132 -0.94 1.97 4.61
N ARG A 133 0.13 2.34 3.90
CA ARG A 133 0.77 3.65 4.08
C ARG A 133 -0.19 4.73 3.56
N GLY A 134 -0.45 5.75 4.37
CA GLY A 134 -1.40 6.83 4.10
C GLY A 134 -0.78 8.07 3.47
#